data_AF-A0A1F3ZWC1-F1
#
_entry.id   AF-A0A1F3ZWC1-F1
#
_cell.length_a   1.000
_cell.length_b   1.000
_cell.length_c   1.000
_cell.angle_alpha   90.00
_cell.angle_beta   90.00
_cell.angle_gamma   90.00
#
_symmetry.space_group_name_H-M   'P 1'
#
loop_
_entity.id
_entity.type
_entity.pdbx_description
1 polymer ?
#
loop_
_entity_poly.entity_id
_entity_poly.type
_entity_poly.pdbx_seq_one_letter_code
_entity_poly.pdbx_strand_id
1 'polypeptide(L)'
;MEAAMKPLALTLGIILAVAAAALAQWIFAQGKAGDPGFLGPGILIADVNLALQIVLLLGLTFGAWLARKGRIEAHRVNQTIWVLVNAALVIFIMWGSMVEVIPESAADMAQTRVWLGWLHAVIGSVTVAGGLWLILQMNDILPARWHVSWWKKLMRATLAGYWLVALLGFVTYYLWYFTA
;
A
#
# COMPACT_ATOMS: atom_id res chain seq x y z
N MET A 1 17.81 -24.77 2.69
CA MET A 1 17.57 -23.41 3.23
C MET A 1 16.50 -22.67 2.44
N GLU A 2 16.55 -22.65 1.10
CA GLU A 2 15.58 -21.98 0.21
C GLU A 2 14.11 -22.43 0.40
N ALA A 3 13.87 -23.74 0.63
CA ALA A 3 12.53 -24.27 0.87
C ALA A 3 11.83 -23.70 2.13
N ALA A 4 12.59 -23.26 3.14
CA ALA A 4 12.04 -22.70 4.38
C ALA A 4 11.71 -21.20 4.27
N MET A 5 12.21 -20.51 3.25
CA MET A 5 12.11 -19.05 3.16
C MET A 5 10.74 -18.57 2.66
N LYS A 6 10.05 -19.35 1.81
CA LYS A 6 8.71 -18.99 1.30
C LYS A 6 7.63 -19.08 2.39
N PRO A 7 7.54 -20.17 3.17
CA PRO A 7 6.62 -20.22 4.32
C PRO A 7 6.91 -19.11 5.34
N LEU A 8 8.19 -18.81 5.58
CA LEU A 8 8.59 -17.71 6.46
C LEU A 8 8.12 -16.35 5.93
N ALA A 9 8.35 -16.06 4.65
CA ALA A 9 7.92 -14.82 4.01
C ALA A 9 6.41 -14.59 4.16
N LEU A 10 5.62 -15.63 3.88
CA LEU A 10 4.16 -15.60 4.00
C LEU A 10 3.73 -15.43 5.45
N THR A 11 4.31 -16.20 6.37
CA THR A 11 3.96 -16.13 7.80
C THR A 11 4.22 -14.74 8.37
N LEU A 12 5.43 -14.20 8.17
CA LEU A 12 5.78 -12.86 8.64
C LEU A 12 4.93 -11.78 7.99
N GLY A 13 4.68 -11.90 6.68
CA GLY A 13 3.87 -10.94 5.96
C GLY A 13 2.40 -10.95 6.40
N ILE A 14 1.82 -12.12 6.64
CA ILE A 14 0.46 -12.27 7.18
C ILE A 14 0.40 -11.70 8.59
N ILE A 15 1.35 -12.03 9.48
CA ILE A 15 1.38 -11.49 10.86
C ILE A 15 1.39 -9.96 10.84
N LEU A 16 2.26 -9.34 10.05
CA LEU A 16 2.36 -7.88 9.99
C LEU A 16 1.14 -7.24 9.30
N ALA A 17 0.58 -7.87 8.27
CA ALA A 17 -0.65 -7.41 7.64
C ALA A 17 -1.85 -7.47 8.59
N VAL A 18 -1.97 -8.55 9.37
CA VAL A 18 -3.00 -8.71 10.41
C VAL A 18 -2.78 -7.69 11.53
N ALA A 19 -1.55 -7.45 11.96
CA ALA A 19 -1.25 -6.43 12.96
C ALA A 19 -1.64 -5.02 12.49
N ALA A 20 -1.34 -4.67 11.22
CA ALA A 20 -1.75 -3.40 10.62
C ALA A 20 -3.27 -3.28 10.53
N ALA A 21 -3.95 -4.35 10.09
CA ALA A 21 -5.40 -4.41 10.06
C ALA A 21 -6.02 -4.26 11.45
N ALA A 22 -5.48 -4.96 12.45
CA ALA A 22 -5.95 -4.92 13.83
C ALA A 22 -5.77 -3.53 14.44
N LEU A 23 -4.65 -2.85 14.17
CA LEU A 23 -4.44 -1.46 14.58
C LEU A 23 -5.52 -0.54 13.99
N ALA A 24 -5.75 -0.61 12.67
CA ALA A 24 -6.77 0.19 12.01
C ALA A 24 -8.16 -0.06 12.62
N GLN A 25 -8.55 -1.33 12.73
CA GLN A 25 -9.84 -1.72 13.30
C GLN A 25 -9.99 -1.30 14.76
N TRP A 26 -8.92 -1.38 15.55
CA TRP A 26 -8.93 -0.89 16.92
C TRP A 26 -9.18 0.62 16.99
N ILE A 27 -8.52 1.42 16.14
CA ILE A 27 -8.76 2.88 16.06
C ILE A 27 -10.23 3.16 15.74
N PHE A 28 -10.79 2.48 14.73
CA PHE A 28 -12.21 2.63 14.36
C PHE A 28 -13.16 2.18 15.48
N ALA A 29 -12.91 1.03 16.10
CA ALA A 29 -13.74 0.49 17.18
C ALA A 29 -13.75 1.38 18.43
N GLN A 30 -12.68 2.15 18.66
CA GLN A 30 -12.62 3.13 19.75
C GLN A 30 -13.26 4.48 19.38
N GLY A 31 -13.77 4.65 18.15
CA GLY A 31 -14.32 5.91 17.66
C GLY A 31 -13.28 7.02 17.45
N LYS A 32 -11.99 6.67 17.43
CA LYS A 32 -10.88 7.64 17.43
C LYS A 32 -10.40 8.04 16.04
N ALA A 33 -10.97 7.48 14.98
CA ALA A 33 -10.48 7.69 13.62
C ALA A 33 -10.46 9.18 13.21
N GLY A 34 -11.45 9.95 13.66
CA GLY A 34 -11.59 11.38 13.43
C GLY A 34 -10.95 12.29 14.48
N ASP A 35 -10.31 11.74 15.52
CA ASP A 35 -9.62 12.54 16.54
C ASP A 35 -8.47 13.33 15.90
N PRO A 36 -8.02 14.44 16.52
CA PRO A 36 -6.84 15.17 16.04
C PRO A 36 -5.63 14.25 15.86
N GLY A 37 -4.97 14.39 14.71
CA GLY A 37 -3.73 13.69 14.38
C GLY A 37 -2.49 14.22 15.10
N PHE A 38 -1.33 13.76 14.66
CA PHE A 38 0.00 14.09 15.21
C PHE A 38 0.94 14.76 14.20
N LEU A 39 0.58 14.82 12.91
CA LEU A 39 1.35 15.45 11.82
C LEU A 39 0.85 16.85 11.48
N GLY A 40 -0.20 17.34 12.14
CA GLY A 40 -0.74 18.70 11.97
C GLY A 40 -2.28 18.73 12.00
N PRO A 41 -2.94 19.38 11.03
CA PRO A 41 -4.40 19.53 10.97
C PRO A 41 -5.14 18.25 10.52
N GLY A 42 -4.40 17.17 10.25
CA GLY A 42 -4.97 15.89 9.88
C GLY A 42 -5.72 15.20 11.02
N ILE A 43 -6.49 14.19 10.68
CA ILE A 43 -7.14 13.28 11.64
C ILE A 43 -6.27 12.06 11.91
N LEU A 44 -6.43 11.44 13.08
CA LEU A 44 -5.59 10.36 13.58
C LEU A 44 -5.43 9.22 12.56
N ILE A 45 -6.51 8.76 11.93
CA ILE A 45 -6.42 7.64 10.98
C ILE A 45 -5.62 8.00 9.71
N ALA A 46 -5.71 9.26 9.25
CA ALA A 46 -4.98 9.73 8.09
C ALA A 46 -3.48 9.80 8.39
N ASP A 47 -3.11 10.30 9.56
CA ASP A 47 -1.72 10.44 10.01
C ASP A 47 -1.06 9.08 10.24
N VAL A 48 -1.79 8.15 10.88
CA VAL A 48 -1.34 6.76 11.06
C VAL A 48 -1.10 6.11 9.70
N ASN A 49 -2.04 6.26 8.76
CA ASN A 49 -1.89 5.71 7.42
C ASN A 49 -0.68 6.33 6.70
N LEU A 50 -0.53 7.67 6.74
CA LEU A 50 0.59 8.34 6.09
C LEU A 50 1.94 7.88 6.65
N ALA A 51 2.06 7.78 7.98
CA ALA A 51 3.26 7.28 8.63
C ALA A 51 3.58 5.83 8.24
N LEU A 52 2.57 4.95 8.23
CA LEU A 52 2.73 3.56 7.82
C LEU A 52 3.12 3.44 6.34
N GLN A 53 2.55 4.26 5.47
CA GLN A 53 2.90 4.27 4.04
C GLN A 53 4.32 4.79 3.77
N ILE A 54 4.83 5.72 4.59
CA ILE A 54 6.25 6.13 4.54
C ILE A 54 7.15 4.95 4.86
N VAL A 55 6.89 4.28 5.99
CA VAL A 55 7.66 3.11 6.42
C VAL A 55 7.62 2.02 5.34
N LEU A 56 6.44 1.80 4.75
CA LEU A 56 6.22 0.85 3.68
C LEU A 56 7.03 1.19 2.42
N LEU A 57 7.02 2.44 1.98
CA LEU A 57 7.77 2.89 0.80
C LEU A 57 9.28 2.73 0.99
N LEU A 58 9.78 3.03 2.19
CA LEU A 58 11.17 2.77 2.57
C LEU A 58 11.47 1.27 2.53
N GLY A 59 10.57 0.44 3.07
CA GLY A 59 10.66 -1.02 3.05
C GLY A 59 10.72 -1.61 1.63
N LEU A 60 9.84 -1.16 0.72
CA LEU A 60 9.83 -1.60 -0.68
C LEU A 60 11.12 -1.17 -1.40
N THR A 61 11.60 0.06 -1.15
CA THR A 61 12.84 0.59 -1.72
C THR A 61 14.06 -0.17 -1.21
N PHE A 62 14.10 -0.50 0.09
CA PHE A 62 15.13 -1.36 0.67
C PHE A 62 15.12 -2.75 0.03
N GLY A 63 13.95 -3.32 -0.20
CA GLY A 63 13.83 -4.58 -0.94
C GLY A 63 14.39 -4.49 -2.35
N ALA A 64 14.17 -3.40 -3.07
CA ALA A 64 14.76 -3.19 -4.39
C ALA A 64 16.30 -3.09 -4.32
N TRP A 65 16.85 -2.53 -3.25
CA TRP A 65 18.28 -2.55 -2.98
C TRP A 65 18.81 -3.98 -2.72
N LEU A 66 18.10 -4.80 -1.94
CA LEU A 66 18.46 -6.21 -1.70
C LEU A 66 18.57 -7.00 -3.01
N ALA A 67 17.60 -6.84 -3.91
CA ALA A 67 17.62 -7.48 -5.23
C ALA A 67 18.84 -7.07 -6.05
N ARG A 68 19.19 -5.77 -6.05
CA ARG A 68 20.38 -5.26 -6.76
C ARG A 68 21.69 -5.79 -6.18
N LYS A 69 21.72 -6.13 -4.90
CA LYS A 69 22.87 -6.77 -4.22
C LYS A 69 22.89 -8.30 -4.40
N GLY A 70 22.00 -8.87 -5.22
CA GLY A 70 21.91 -10.32 -5.45
C GLY A 70 21.29 -11.10 -4.28
N ARG A 71 20.78 -10.41 -3.24
CA ARG A 71 20.14 -11.04 -2.08
C ARG A 71 18.67 -11.35 -2.38
N ILE A 72 18.44 -12.25 -3.32
CA ILE A 72 17.10 -12.54 -3.88
C ILE A 72 16.14 -13.12 -2.84
N GLU A 73 16.60 -14.02 -1.97
CA GLU A 73 15.78 -14.60 -0.90
C GLU A 73 15.29 -13.53 0.09
N ALA A 74 16.20 -12.66 0.54
CA ALA A 74 15.87 -11.56 1.45
C ALA A 74 14.94 -10.55 0.78
N HIS A 75 15.15 -10.25 -0.50
CA HIS A 75 14.23 -9.43 -1.29
C HIS A 75 12.82 -10.04 -1.33
N ARG A 76 12.68 -11.35 -1.58
CA ARG A 76 11.37 -12.02 -1.59
C ARG A 76 10.65 -11.87 -0.26
N VAL A 77 11.31 -12.17 0.85
CA VAL A 77 10.74 -12.02 2.20
C VAL A 77 10.28 -10.58 2.43
N ASN A 78 11.17 -9.61 2.18
CA ASN A 78 10.88 -8.20 2.37
C ASN A 78 9.69 -7.72 1.52
N GLN A 79 9.67 -8.04 0.22
CA GLN A 79 8.58 -7.62 -0.67
C GLN A 79 7.26 -8.28 -0.28
N THR A 80 7.28 -9.56 0.09
CA THR A 80 6.08 -10.27 0.56
C THR A 80 5.48 -9.57 1.78
N ILE A 81 6.32 -9.22 2.76
CA ILE A 81 5.88 -8.48 3.95
C ILE A 81 5.23 -7.15 3.58
N TRP A 82 5.96 -6.28 2.87
CA TRP A 82 5.48 -4.91 2.64
C TRP A 82 4.30 -4.84 1.68
N VAL A 83 4.21 -5.73 0.69
CA VAL A 83 3.05 -5.78 -0.20
C VAL A 83 1.80 -6.28 0.55
N LEU A 84 1.93 -7.26 1.44
CA LEU A 84 0.80 -7.72 2.26
C LEU A 84 0.34 -6.66 3.27
N VAL A 85 1.28 -5.97 3.91
CA VAL A 85 0.97 -4.81 4.76
C VAL A 85 0.25 -3.74 3.93
N ASN A 86 0.73 -3.43 2.72
CA ASN A 86 0.08 -2.43 1.87
C ASN A 86 -1.36 -2.83 1.54
N ALA A 87 -1.60 -4.08 1.16
CA ALA A 87 -2.92 -4.59 0.87
C ALA A 87 -3.87 -4.44 2.08
N ALA A 88 -3.39 -4.72 3.30
CA ALA A 88 -4.17 -4.50 4.51
C ALA A 88 -4.51 -3.02 4.73
N LEU A 89 -3.54 -2.10 4.59
CA LEU A 89 -3.79 -0.66 4.73
C LEU A 89 -4.80 -0.14 3.71
N VAL A 90 -4.72 -0.62 2.46
CA VAL A 90 -5.68 -0.25 1.40
C VAL A 90 -7.09 -0.73 1.76
N ILE A 91 -7.24 -2.00 2.17
CA ILE A 91 -8.55 -2.58 2.50
C ILE A 91 -9.16 -1.91 3.73
N PHE A 92 -8.37 -1.70 4.79
CA PHE A 92 -8.91 -1.33 6.09
C PHE A 92 -8.88 0.16 6.40
N ILE A 93 -8.07 0.96 5.70
CA ILE A 93 -8.01 2.40 5.91
C ILE A 93 -8.53 3.16 4.68
N MET A 94 -7.97 2.90 3.50
CA MET A 94 -8.31 3.69 2.31
C MET A 94 -9.77 3.52 1.88
N TRP A 95 -10.36 2.34 2.07
CA TRP A 95 -11.78 2.12 1.76
C TRP A 95 -12.71 3.10 2.51
N GLY A 96 -12.45 3.34 3.79
CA GLY A 96 -13.22 4.29 4.60
C GLY A 96 -13.12 5.72 4.06
N SER A 97 -11.90 6.15 3.71
CA SER A 97 -11.67 7.49 3.14
C SER A 97 -12.33 7.69 1.77
N MET A 98 -12.53 6.62 0.99
CA MET A 98 -13.19 6.72 -0.31
C MET A 98 -14.68 7.02 -0.23
N VAL A 99 -15.34 6.69 0.90
CA VAL A 99 -16.78 6.96 1.10
C VAL A 99 -17.08 8.46 1.04
N GLU A 100 -16.15 9.32 1.50
CA GLU A 100 -16.32 10.78 1.52
C GLU A 100 -16.14 11.45 0.16
N VAL A 101 -15.66 10.72 -0.85
CA VAL A 101 -15.36 11.25 -2.19
C VAL A 101 -16.02 10.43 -3.30
N ILE A 102 -17.10 9.72 -2.98
CA ILE A 102 -17.96 9.09 -3.99
C ILE A 102 -18.66 10.22 -4.77
N PRO A 103 -18.47 10.32 -6.09
CA PRO A 103 -19.16 11.33 -6.90
C PRO A 103 -20.65 10.98 -6.99
N GLU A 104 -21.51 11.95 -6.73
CA GLU A 104 -22.95 11.83 -6.95
C GLU A 104 -23.33 12.25 -8.38
N SER A 105 -22.48 13.05 -9.02
CA SER A 105 -22.63 13.49 -10.40
C SER A 105 -21.28 13.65 -11.10
N ALA A 106 -21.30 13.74 -12.44
CA ALA A 106 -20.09 14.03 -13.22
C ALA A 106 -19.48 15.41 -12.89
N ALA A 107 -20.29 16.36 -12.39
CA ALA A 107 -19.81 17.69 -12.02
C ALA A 107 -18.87 17.67 -10.79
N ASP A 108 -18.99 16.66 -9.92
CA ASP A 108 -18.15 16.54 -8.72
C ASP A 108 -16.68 16.30 -9.07
N MET A 109 -16.40 15.77 -10.27
CA MET A 109 -15.03 15.61 -10.78
C MET A 109 -14.32 16.94 -11.05
N ALA A 110 -15.04 18.06 -11.07
CA ALA A 110 -14.41 19.38 -11.10
C ALA A 110 -13.73 19.73 -9.76
N GLN A 111 -14.12 19.08 -8.66
CA GLN A 111 -13.54 19.32 -7.33
C GLN A 111 -12.21 18.60 -7.19
N THR A 112 -11.15 19.34 -6.83
CA THR A 112 -9.81 18.79 -6.62
C THR A 112 -9.77 17.65 -5.62
N ARG A 113 -10.57 17.75 -4.56
CA ARG A 113 -10.70 16.70 -3.53
C ARG A 113 -11.14 15.36 -4.14
N VAL A 114 -12.10 15.39 -5.06
CA VAL A 114 -12.75 14.21 -5.64
C VAL A 114 -11.86 13.61 -6.74
N TRP A 115 -11.51 14.37 -7.79
CA TRP A 115 -10.78 13.77 -8.92
C TRP A 115 -9.39 13.28 -8.52
N LEU A 116 -8.70 13.98 -7.62
CA LEU A 116 -7.38 13.57 -7.16
C LEU A 116 -7.46 12.31 -6.30
N GLY A 117 -8.48 12.21 -5.44
CA GLY A 117 -8.76 11.01 -4.65
C GLY A 117 -8.97 9.79 -5.54
N TRP A 118 -9.79 9.93 -6.60
CA TRP A 118 -10.02 8.85 -7.57
C TRP A 118 -8.78 8.52 -8.40
N LEU A 119 -8.00 9.52 -8.84
CA LEU A 119 -6.74 9.29 -9.54
C LEU A 119 -5.77 8.47 -8.68
N HIS A 120 -5.60 8.86 -7.41
CA HIS A 120 -4.79 8.14 -6.44
C HIS A 120 -5.31 6.70 -6.23
N ALA A 121 -6.62 6.52 -6.05
CA ALA A 121 -7.24 5.21 -5.85
C ALA A 121 -7.06 4.26 -7.05
N VAL A 122 -7.21 4.75 -8.28
CA VAL A 122 -7.05 3.95 -9.50
C VAL A 122 -5.59 3.51 -9.68
N ILE A 123 -4.64 4.46 -9.60
CA ILE A 123 -3.22 4.15 -9.73
C ILE A 123 -2.76 3.25 -8.58
N GLY A 124 -3.26 3.50 -7.36
CA GLY A 124 -3.05 2.68 -6.17
C GLY A 124 -3.51 1.25 -6.38
N SER A 125 -4.74 1.06 -6.87
CA SER A 125 -5.32 -0.27 -7.12
C SER A 125 -4.51 -1.08 -8.13
N VAL A 126 -4.12 -0.47 -9.25
CA VAL A 126 -3.26 -1.12 -10.26
C VAL A 126 -1.89 -1.48 -9.67
N THR A 127 -1.32 -0.60 -8.86
CA THR A 127 -0.03 -0.82 -8.20
C THR A 127 -0.09 -1.97 -7.19
N VAL A 128 -1.10 -2.00 -6.32
CA VAL A 128 -1.35 -3.07 -5.35
C VAL A 128 -1.54 -4.40 -6.07
N ALA A 129 -2.36 -4.43 -7.13
CA ALA A 129 -2.59 -5.63 -7.92
C ALA A 129 -1.29 -6.16 -8.54
N GLY A 130 -0.45 -5.28 -9.10
CA GLY A 130 0.87 -5.65 -9.61
C GLY A 130 1.79 -6.20 -8.52
N GLY A 131 1.80 -5.58 -7.34
CA GLY A 131 2.56 -6.05 -6.18
C GLY A 131 2.12 -7.43 -5.72
N LEU A 132 0.82 -7.63 -5.53
CA LEU A 132 0.21 -8.91 -5.16
C LEU A 132 0.57 -10.00 -6.17
N TRP A 133 0.41 -9.71 -7.47
CA TRP A 133 0.78 -10.66 -8.52
C TRP A 133 2.24 -11.09 -8.44
N LEU A 134 3.15 -10.13 -8.26
CA LEU A 134 4.59 -10.40 -8.13
C LEU A 134 4.90 -11.27 -6.92
N ILE A 135 4.35 -10.98 -5.74
CA ILE A 135 4.65 -11.78 -4.54
C ILE A 135 4.03 -13.18 -4.63
N LEU A 136 2.86 -13.34 -5.24
CA LEU A 136 2.25 -14.64 -5.47
C LEU A 136 3.07 -15.46 -6.47
N GLN A 137 3.58 -14.83 -7.53
CA GLN A 137 4.49 -15.46 -8.49
C GLN A 137 5.82 -15.85 -7.83
N MET A 138 6.44 -14.94 -7.07
CA MET A 138 7.76 -15.16 -6.45
C MET A 138 7.75 -16.22 -5.34
N ASN A 139 6.59 -16.48 -4.72
CA ASN A 139 6.41 -17.51 -3.70
C ASN A 139 5.81 -18.80 -4.26
N ASP A 140 5.72 -18.96 -5.59
CA ASP A 140 5.16 -20.13 -6.26
C ASP A 140 3.71 -20.47 -5.86
N ILE A 141 2.93 -19.45 -5.51
CA ILE A 141 1.49 -19.59 -5.24
C ILE A 141 0.71 -19.55 -6.56
N LEU A 142 1.13 -18.71 -7.52
CA LEU A 142 0.51 -18.70 -8.85
C LEU A 142 0.87 -19.97 -9.63
N PRO A 143 -0.10 -20.62 -10.31
CA PRO A 143 0.19 -21.68 -11.26
C PRO A 143 1.17 -21.19 -12.34
N ALA A 144 2.08 -22.06 -12.79
CA ALA A 144 3.12 -21.71 -13.77
C ALA A 144 2.56 -21.05 -15.06
N ARG A 145 1.36 -21.43 -15.51
CA ARG A 145 0.69 -20.83 -16.67
C ARG A 145 0.33 -19.34 -16.52
N TRP A 146 0.32 -18.82 -15.29
CA TRP A 146 0.06 -17.41 -14.99
C TRP A 146 1.35 -16.64 -14.70
N HIS A 147 2.51 -17.28 -14.78
CA HIS A 147 3.77 -16.58 -14.58
C HIS A 147 4.03 -15.62 -15.72
N VAL A 148 4.29 -14.37 -15.36
CA VAL A 148 4.65 -13.33 -16.31
C VAL A 148 6.15 -13.43 -16.61
N SER A 149 6.50 -13.67 -17.87
CA SER A 149 7.91 -13.78 -18.30
C SER A 149 8.67 -12.45 -18.23
N TRP A 150 7.96 -11.32 -18.34
CA TRP A 150 8.52 -9.97 -18.21
C TRP A 150 8.50 -9.42 -16.79
N TRP A 151 8.46 -10.29 -15.76
CA TRP A 151 8.35 -9.94 -14.34
C TRP A 151 9.34 -8.86 -13.86
N LYS A 152 10.56 -8.78 -14.41
CA LYS A 152 11.53 -7.72 -14.07
C LYS A 152 11.04 -6.33 -14.45
N LYS A 153 10.37 -6.21 -15.61
CA LYS A 153 9.74 -4.94 -16.04
C LYS A 153 8.56 -4.61 -15.15
N LEU A 154 7.72 -5.62 -14.84
CA LEU A 154 6.59 -5.47 -13.91
C LEU A 154 7.07 -4.96 -12.55
N MET A 155 8.08 -5.61 -11.96
CA MET A 155 8.66 -5.24 -10.66
C MET A 155 9.14 -3.79 -10.61
N ARG A 156 9.81 -3.30 -11.67
CA ARG A 156 10.25 -1.90 -11.74
C ARG A 156 9.07 -0.95 -11.90
N ALA A 157 8.10 -1.30 -12.75
CA ALA A 157 6.89 -0.50 -12.95
C ALA A 157 6.06 -0.42 -11.67
N THR A 158 5.89 -1.53 -10.95
CA THR A 158 5.21 -1.59 -9.66
C THR A 158 5.92 -0.74 -8.61
N LEU A 159 7.26 -0.80 -8.51
CA LEU A 159 7.99 0.06 -7.58
C LEU A 159 7.84 1.55 -7.93
N ALA A 160 7.90 1.91 -9.21
CA ALA A 160 7.64 3.27 -9.65
C ALA A 160 6.19 3.70 -9.35
N GLY A 161 5.23 2.79 -9.52
CA GLY A 161 3.84 2.95 -9.12
C GLY A 161 3.71 3.25 -7.63
N TYR A 162 4.40 2.51 -6.76
CA TYR A 162 4.39 2.77 -5.31
C TYR A 162 4.92 4.17 -4.96
N TRP A 163 5.99 4.62 -5.60
CA TRP A 163 6.50 5.99 -5.43
C TRP A 163 5.51 7.04 -5.92
N LEU A 164 4.90 6.82 -7.09
CA LEU A 164 3.89 7.73 -7.64
C LEU A 164 2.64 7.82 -6.75
N VAL A 165 2.14 6.68 -6.29
CA VAL A 165 0.99 6.59 -5.38
C VAL A 165 1.31 7.26 -4.05
N ALA A 166 2.50 7.03 -3.49
CA ALA A 166 2.92 7.71 -2.26
C ALA A 166 2.94 9.23 -2.45
N LEU A 167 3.52 9.73 -3.54
CA LEU A 167 3.51 11.17 -3.86
C LEU A 167 2.08 11.71 -3.97
N LEU A 168 1.19 11.03 -4.70
CA LEU A 168 -0.22 11.40 -4.79
C LEU A 168 -0.91 11.37 -3.42
N GLY A 169 -0.55 10.42 -2.56
CA GLY A 169 -1.07 10.32 -1.20
C GLY A 169 -0.65 11.50 -0.32
N PHE A 170 0.61 11.93 -0.41
CA PHE A 170 1.10 13.15 0.24
C PHE A 170 0.36 14.39 -0.24
N VAL A 171 0.20 14.54 -1.56
CA VAL A 171 -0.54 15.67 -2.14
C VAL A 171 -2.00 15.66 -1.70
N THR A 172 -2.64 14.49 -1.70
CA THR A 172 -4.03 14.32 -1.22
C THR A 172 -4.15 14.72 0.25
N TYR A 173 -3.27 14.21 1.10
CA TYR A 173 -3.23 14.54 2.53
C TYR A 173 -3.05 16.05 2.75
N TYR A 174 -2.09 16.67 2.05
CA TYR A 174 -1.86 18.11 2.15
C TYR A 174 -3.10 18.91 1.73
N LEU A 175 -3.68 18.61 0.57
CA LEU A 175 -4.84 19.35 0.06
C LEU A 175 -6.10 19.16 0.91
N TRP A 176 -6.27 17.99 1.51
CA TRP A 176 -7.45 17.69 2.33
C TRP A 176 -7.41 18.30 3.72
N TYR A 177 -6.23 18.54 4.29
CA TYR A 177 -6.10 18.97 5.69
C TYR A 177 -5.41 20.32 5.88
N PHE A 178 -4.54 20.76 4.97
CA PHE A 178 -3.85 22.05 5.09
C PHE A 178 -4.47 23.17 4.25
N THR A 179 -5.25 22.83 3.22
CA THR A 179 -5.90 23.82 2.34
C THR A 179 -7.42 23.79 2.39
N ALA A 180 -7.99 22.92 3.24
CA ALA A 180 -9.43 22.82 3.48
C ALA A 180 -9.89 23.87 4.49
#